data_AF-A0A7W7HW37-F1
#
_entry.id   AF-A0A7W7HW37-F1
#
_cell.length_a   1.000
_cell.length_b   1.000
_cell.length_c   1.000
_cell.angle_alpha   90.00
_cell.angle_beta   90.00
_cell.angle_gamma   90.00
#
_symmetry.space_group_name_H-M   'P 1'
#
loop_
_entity.id
_entity.type
_entity.pdbx_description
1 polymer ?
#
loop_
_entity_poly.entity_id
_entity_poly.type
_entity_poly.pdbx_seq_one_letter_code
_entity_poly.pdbx_strand_id
1 'polypeptide(L)' 'MKFVLKKTSSGQFRFNLVASNGQVVATSESYTRKGSALDTITSIQQRAGSATVDDTTAE' A
#
# COMPACT_ATOMS: atom_id res chain seq x y z
N MET A 1 -4.08 -11.62 -5.01
CA MET A 1 -3.52 -10.42 -4.33
C MET A 1 -4.66 -9.45 -4.08
N LYS A 2 -4.71 -8.74 -2.94
CA LYS A 2 -5.72 -7.69 -2.68
C LYS A 2 -5.20 -6.61 -1.73
N PHE A 3 -5.75 -5.41 -1.84
CA PHE A 3 -5.53 -4.33 -0.87
C PHE A 3 -6.55 -4.41 0.26
N VAL A 4 -6.10 -4.24 1.50
CA VAL A 4 -6.95 -4.22 2.70
C VAL A 4 -6.73 -2.90 3.42
N LEU A 5 -7.66 -1.96 3.23
CA LEU A 5 -7.68 -0.66 3.90
C LEU A 5 -8.29 -0.80 5.31
N LYS A 6 -7.62 -0.26 6.33
CA LYS A 6 -8.06 -0.27 7.73
C LYS A 6 -7.94 1.14 8.32
N LYS A 7 -8.87 1.49 9.20
CA LYS A 7 -8.74 2.65 10.09
C LYS A 7 -8.03 2.22 11.37
N THR A 8 -7.04 2.98 11.81
CA THR A 8 -6.30 2.75 13.05
C THR A 8 -7.08 3.28 14.25
N SER A 9 -6.70 2.88 15.46
CA SER A 9 -7.25 3.44 16.71
C SER A 9 -7.01 4.95 16.84
N SER A 10 -5.92 5.46 16.26
CA SER A 10 -5.61 6.90 16.16
C SER A 10 -6.44 7.65 15.11
N GLY A 11 -7.37 6.98 14.42
CA GLY A 11 -8.26 7.60 13.44
C GLY A 11 -7.66 7.74 12.03
N GLN A 12 -6.39 7.38 11.85
CA GLN A 12 -5.70 7.38 10.56
C GLN A 12 -6.07 6.15 9.73
N PHE A 13 -5.68 6.14 8.46
CA PHE A 13 -5.96 5.07 7.50
C PHE A 13 -4.65 4.45 7.03
N ARG A 14 -4.61 3.12 6.92
CA ARG A 14 -3.47 2.39 6.33
C ARG A 14 -3.98 1.23 5.52
N PHE A 15 -3.26 0.82 4.50
CA PHE A 15 -3.59 -0.36 3.72
C PHE A 15 -2.47 -1.40 3.74
N ASN A 16 -2.86 -2.66 3.64
CA ASN A 16 -1.94 -3.77 3.44
C ASN A 16 -2.15 -4.34 2.05
N LEU A 17 -1.07 -4.72 1.37
CA LEU A 17 -1.13 -5.59 0.22
C LEU A 17 -1.02 -7.04 0.71
N VAL A 18 -2.01 -7.86 0.39
CA VAL A 18 -2.13 -9.24 0.86
C VAL A 18 -2.02 -10.19 -0.32
N ALA A 19 -1.11 -11.14 -0.24
CA ALA A 19 -0.91 -12.19 -1.23
C ALA A 19 -2.07 -13.19 -1.25
N SER A 20 -2.12 -14.04 -2.28
CA SER A 20 -3.15 -15.10 -2.41
C SER A 20 -3.12 -16.09 -1.24
N ASN A 21 -1.93 -16.32 -0.65
CA ASN A 21 -1.75 -17.15 0.53
C ASN A 21 -2.12 -16.46 1.86
N GLY A 22 -2.66 -15.23 1.81
CA GLY A 22 -3.09 -14.49 3.00
C GLY A 22 -1.98 -13.73 3.73
N GLN A 23 -0.72 -13.82 3.31
CA GLN A 23 0.39 -13.08 3.92
C GLN A 23 0.40 -11.62 3.49
N VAL A 24 0.76 -10.73 4.42
CA VAL A 24 0.99 -9.31 4.12
C VAL A 24 2.36 -9.18 3.48
N VAL A 25 2.41 -8.60 2.28
CA VAL A 25 3.67 -8.38 1.54
C VAL A 25 4.15 -6.93 1.62
N ALA A 26 3.24 -5.98 1.86
CA ALA A 26 3.57 -4.57 2.02
C ALA A 26 2.52 -3.90 2.91
N THR A 27 2.97 -2.93 3.71
CA THR A 27 2.12 -2.10 4.55
C THR A 27 2.38 -0.64 4.19
N SER A 28 1.33 0.14 3.96
CA SER A 28 1.46 1.56 3.70
C SER A 28 1.80 2.35 4.96
N GLU A 29 2.27 3.58 4.77
CA GLU A 29 2.23 4.60 5.80
C GLU A 29 0.80 4.91 6.26
N SER A 30 0.68 5.68 7.35
CA SER A 30 -0.62 6.14 7.84
C SER A 30 -1.02 7.44 7.15
N TYR A 31 -2.24 7.45 6.61
CA TYR A 31 -2.88 8.59 5.98
C TYR A 31 -3.88 9.24 6.93
N THR A 32 -3.92 10.56 6.98
CA THR A 32 -4.94 11.30 7.74
C THR A 32 -6.32 11.24 7.08
N ARG A 33 -6.38 11.04 5.76
CA ARG A 33 -7.62 11.01 4.97
C ARG A 33 -7.78 9.68 4.24
N LYS A 34 -9.01 9.15 4.26
CA LYS A 34 -9.38 7.92 3.53
C LYS A 34 -9.16 8.06 2.02
N GLY A 35 -9.50 9.21 1.45
CA GLY A 35 -9.35 9.50 0.02
C GLY A 35 -7.90 9.33 -0.45
N SER A 36 -6.95 9.94 0.26
CA SER A 36 -5.52 9.84 -0.05
C SER A 36 -4.99 8.40 -0.09
N ALA A 37 -5.47 7.55 0.83
CA ALA A 37 -5.12 6.12 0.83
C ALA A 37 -5.69 5.39 -0.41
N LEU A 38 -6.94 5.70 -0.81
CA LEU A 38 -7.58 5.12 -1.99
C LEU A 38 -6.93 5.59 -3.31
N ASP A 39 -6.57 6.86 -3.39
CA ASP A 39 -5.89 7.43 -4.57
C ASP A 39 -4.52 6.78 -4.74
N THR A 40 -3.80 6.55 -3.63
CA THR A 40 -2.53 5.83 -3.65
C THR A 40 -2.71 4.39 -4.11
N ILE A 41 -3.70 3.65 -3.58
CA ILE A 41 -4.01 2.28 -4.04
C ILE A 41 -4.28 2.26 -5.54
N THR A 42 -5.09 3.20 -6.04
CA THR A 42 -5.43 3.29 -7.46
C THR A 42 -4.19 3.53 -8.32
N SER A 43 -3.32 4.45 -7.90
CA SER A 43 -2.05 4.72 -8.60
C SER A 43 -1.15 3.49 -8.65
N ILE A 44 -1.03 2.76 -7.53
CA ILE A 44 -0.25 1.51 -7.47
C ILE A 44 -0.85 0.46 -8.41
N GLN A 45 -2.17 0.27 -8.40
CA GLN A 45 -2.83 -0.69 -9.29
C GLN A 45 -2.58 -0.40 -10.77
N GLN A 46 -2.51 0.88 -11.15
CA GLN A 46 -2.29 1.28 -12.54
C GLN A 46 -0.82 1.18 -12.98
N ARG A 47 0.13 1.39 -12.06
CA ARG A 47 1.54 1.60 -12.41
C ARG A 47 2.50 0.50 -11.96
N ALA A 48 2.16 -0.27 -10.92
CA ALA A 48 3.10 -1.20 -10.30
C ALA A 48 3.55 -2.35 -11.23
N GLY A 49 2.67 -2.80 -12.14
CA GLY A 49 3.01 -3.90 -13.05
C GLY A 49 4.15 -3.60 -14.02
N SER A 50 4.43 -2.33 -14.30
CA SER A 50 5.49 -1.87 -15.21
C SER A 50 6.57 -1.05 -14.51
N ALA A 51 6.56 -0.97 -13.19
CA ALA A 51 7.55 -0.21 -12.43
C ALA A 51 8.90 -0.93 -12.45
N THR A 52 9.98 -0.16 -12.65
CA THR A 52 11.35 -0.66 -12.51
C THR A 52 11.78 -0.67 -11.05
N VAL A 53 12.66 -1.60 -10.69
CA VAL A 53 13.30 -1.63 -9.36
C VAL A 53 14.56 -0.77 -9.42
N ASP A 54 14.68 0.16 -8.49
CA ASP A 54 15.87 0.98 -8.26
C ASP A 54 16.40 0.64 -6.85
N ASP A 55 17.55 -0.03 -6.78
CA ASP A 55 18.13 -0.57 -5.54
C ASP A 55 19.29 0.31 -5.07
N THR A 56 19.08 1.03 -3.96
CA THR A 56 20.04 1.96 -3.35
C THR A 56 20.61 1.44 -2.02
N THR A 57 20.54 0.12 -1.77
CA THR A 57 20.94 -0.45 -0.47
C THR A 57 22.45 -0.50 -0.23
N ALA A 58 23.27 -0.19 -1.22
CA ALA A 58 24.73 -0.26 -1.16
C ALA A 58 25.44 1.12 -1.24
N GLU A 59 24.70 2.23 -1.31
CA GLU A 59 25.25 3.60 -1.29
C GLU A 59 25.43 4.18 0.12
#